data_AF-A0A3E4Q4G3-F1
#
_entry.id   AF-A0A3E4Q4G3-F1
#
_cell.length_a   1.000
_cell.length_b   1.000
_cell.length_c   1.000
_cell.angle_alpha   90.00
_cell.angle_beta   90.00
_cell.angle_gamma   90.00
#
_symmetry.space_group_name_H-M   'P 1'
#
loop_
_entity.id
_entity.type
_entity.pdbx_description
1 polymer ?
#
loop_
_entity_poly.entity_id
_entity_poly.type
_entity_poly.pdbx_seq_one_letter_code
_entity_poly.pdbx_strand_id
1 'polypeptide(L)'
;MKTQEVQFNGITYTCRVVESNEGEELLIGSTVLLDALHPGSFEDENEGFASKEAERLYDEIFFFTDKNTLNLPDEELIAELKQDNPEWFD
;
A
#
# COMPACT_ATOMS: atom_id res chain seq x y z
N MET A 1 8.35 -6.76 -12.52
CA MET A 1 8.17 -6.69 -11.05
C MET A 1 9.18 -5.75 -10.41
N LYS A 2 8.76 -4.50 -10.20
CA LYS A 2 9.50 -3.49 -9.43
C LYS A 2 9.01 -3.54 -7.98
N THR A 3 9.92 -3.43 -7.03
CA THR A 3 9.63 -3.42 -5.59
C THR A 3 10.32 -2.25 -4.92
N GLN A 4 9.73 -1.78 -3.83
CA GLN A 4 10.30 -0.74 -2.98
C GLN A 4 10.18 -1.16 -1.51
N GLU A 5 11.22 -0.90 -0.74
CA GLU A 5 11.24 -1.16 0.69
C GLU A 5 10.75 0.06 1.47
N VAL A 6 9.78 -0.14 2.36
CA VAL A 6 9.32 0.83 3.33
C VAL A 6 9.79 0.39 4.71
N GLN A 7 10.48 1.27 5.43
CA GLN A 7 10.90 1.01 6.81
C GLN A 7 9.97 1.72 7.77
N PHE A 8 9.46 0.98 8.75
CA PHE A 8 8.64 1.54 9.82
C PHE A 8 8.87 0.75 11.10
N ASN A 9 9.10 1.44 12.23
CA ASN A 9 9.37 0.83 13.54
C ASN A 9 10.48 -0.25 13.53
N GLY A 10 11.51 -0.08 12.70
CA GLY A 10 12.62 -1.04 12.58
C GLY A 10 12.28 -2.33 11.81
N ILE A 11 11.10 -2.41 11.21
CA ILE A 11 10.66 -3.50 10.33
C ILE A 11 10.71 -3.00 8.89
N THR A 12 11.20 -3.84 7.98
CA THR A 12 11.19 -3.57 6.54
C THR A 12 10.00 -4.28 5.90
N TYR A 13 9.19 -3.52 5.18
CA TYR A 13 8.03 -3.97 4.44
C TYR A 13 8.31 -3.85 2.95
N THR A 14 8.13 -4.94 2.21
CA THR A 14 8.26 -4.91 0.75
C THR A 14 6.93 -4.51 0.13
N CYS A 15 6.94 -3.40 -0.59
CA CYS A 15 5.83 -2.92 -1.40
C CYS A 15 6.09 -3.21 -2.88
N ARG A 16 5.02 -3.29 -3.66
CA ARG A 16 5.07 -3.43 -5.13
C ARG A 16 4.92 -2.06 -5.77
N VAL A 17 5.62 -1.84 -6.88
CA VAL A 17 5.42 -0.65 -7.71
C VAL A 17 4.77 -1.11 -9.00
N VAL A 18 3.60 -0.54 -9.30
CA VAL A 18 2.85 -0.76 -10.52
C VAL A 18 2.72 0.56 -11.28
N GLU A 19 2.50 0.50 -12.58
CA GLU A 19 2.32 1.69 -13.42
C GLU A 19 0.82 1.91 -13.66
N SER A 20 0.35 3.14 -13.50
CA SER A 20 -1.01 3.54 -13.87
C SER A 20 -1.18 3.66 -15.38
N ASN A 21 -2.41 3.82 -15.86
CA ASN A 21 -2.67 4.11 -17.28
C ASN A 21 -2.06 5.43 -17.78
N GLU A 22 -1.75 6.38 -16.89
CA GLU A 22 -1.05 7.63 -17.22
C GLU A 22 0.48 7.53 -17.09
N GLY A 23 1.01 6.36 -16.75
CA GLY A 23 2.45 6.15 -16.57
C GLY A 23 2.98 6.56 -15.18
N GLU A 24 2.09 6.75 -14.19
CA GLU A 24 2.48 7.08 -12.82
C GLU A 24 2.87 5.82 -12.04
N GLU A 25 3.93 5.90 -11.23
CA GLU A 25 4.33 4.81 -10.36
C GLU A 25 3.51 4.81 -9.08
N LEU A 26 2.64 3.80 -8.93
CA LEU A 26 1.77 3.61 -7.77
C LEU A 26 2.38 2.56 -6.83
N LEU A 27 2.51 2.92 -5.55
CA LEU A 27 3.05 2.05 -4.52
C LEU A 27 1.93 1.24 -3.86
N ILE A 28 2.06 -0.09 -3.89
CA ILE A 28 1.08 -1.02 -3.33
C ILE A 28 1.66 -1.69 -2.09
N GLY A 29 1.03 -1.45 -0.95
CA GLY A 29 1.41 -1.99 0.35
C GLY A 29 0.66 -3.25 0.73
N SER A 30 1.17 -3.97 1.74
CA SER A 30 0.44 -5.08 2.35
C SER A 30 -0.46 -4.59 3.49
N THR A 31 -1.57 -5.28 3.75
CA THR A 31 -2.39 -5.01 4.96
C THR A 31 -1.61 -5.15 6.26
N VAL A 32 -0.52 -5.93 6.29
CA VAL A 32 0.37 -6.01 7.46
C VAL A 32 1.17 -4.71 7.68
N LEU A 33 1.45 -3.95 6.62
CA LEU A 33 1.99 -2.60 6.74
C LEU A 33 0.90 -1.64 7.22
N LEU A 34 -0.32 -1.74 6.67
CA LEU A 34 -1.47 -0.96 7.13
C LEU A 34 -1.70 -1.11 8.64
N ASP A 35 -1.78 -2.34 9.14
CA ASP A 35 -1.95 -2.64 10.58
C ASP A 35 -0.85 -2.03 11.45
N ALA A 36 0.36 -1.88 10.92
CA ALA A 36 1.47 -1.26 11.62
C ALA A 36 1.38 0.27 11.61
N LEU A 37 0.99 0.86 10.47
CA LEU A 37 0.86 2.31 10.31
C LEU A 37 -0.37 2.86 11.07
N HIS A 38 -1.47 2.12 11.05
CA HIS A 38 -2.77 2.52 11.58
C HIS A 38 -3.37 1.39 12.45
N PRO A 39 -2.81 1.16 13.65
CA PRO A 39 -3.28 0.10 14.54
C PRO A 39 -4.54 0.46 15.33
N GLY A 40 -4.93 1.74 15.36
CA GLY A 40 -5.99 2.28 16.21
C GLY A 40 -7.32 2.49 15.49
N SER A 41 -8.32 2.91 16.24
CA SER A 41 -9.60 3.37 15.69
C SER A 41 -9.46 4.78 15.12
N PHE A 42 -10.26 5.13 14.11
CA PHE A 42 -10.40 6.52 13.65
C PHE A 42 -10.87 7.49 14.74
N GLU A 43 -11.47 6.96 15.81
CA GLU A 43 -11.91 7.76 16.97
C GLU A 43 -10.79 8.03 17.99
N ASP A 44 -9.60 7.44 17.82
CA ASP A 44 -8.47 7.60 18.73
C ASP A 44 -7.69 8.92 18.49
N GLU A 45 -6.82 9.29 19.43
CA GLU A 45 -5.88 10.38 19.22
C GLU A 45 -4.96 10.10 18.02
N ASN A 46 -4.75 11.11 17.16
CA ASN A 46 -4.12 10.98 15.85
C ASN A 46 -4.89 10.08 14.86
N GLU A 47 -6.21 9.96 15.05
CA GLU A 47 -7.12 9.25 14.13
C GLU A 47 -6.77 7.78 13.95
N GLY A 48 -6.06 7.16 14.90
CA GLY A 48 -5.67 5.75 14.85
C GLY A 48 -4.29 5.47 14.26
N PHE A 49 -3.57 6.48 13.77
CA PHE A 49 -2.19 6.33 13.31
C PHE A 49 -1.21 6.09 14.46
N ALA A 50 -0.25 5.19 14.23
CA ALA A 50 0.81 4.90 15.19
C ALA A 50 1.75 6.10 15.44
N SER A 51 1.89 7.00 14.45
CA SER A 51 2.67 8.23 14.57
C SER A 51 2.43 9.17 13.37
N LYS A 52 3.00 10.38 13.41
CA LYS A 52 3.05 11.29 12.25
C LYS A 52 3.92 10.80 11.10
N GLU A 53 4.88 9.92 11.38
CA GLU A 53 5.61 9.21 10.32
C GLU A 53 4.70 8.17 9.64
N ALA A 54 3.87 7.49 10.44
CA ALA A 54 2.96 6.49 9.92
C ALA A 54 1.90 7.08 8.97
N GLU A 55 1.35 8.24 9.33
CA GLU A 55 0.43 9.00 8.48
C GLU A 55 1.07 9.37 7.14
N ARG A 56 2.32 9.86 7.14
CA ARG A 56 3.05 10.19 5.90
C ARG A 56 3.29 8.97 5.01
N LEU A 57 3.70 7.85 5.61
CA LEU A 57 3.92 6.61 4.86
C LEU A 57 2.60 6.04 4.30
N TYR A 58 1.50 6.21 5.03
CA TYR A 58 0.18 5.84 4.53
C TYR A 58 -0.20 6.66 3.30
N ASP A 59 0.03 7.99 3.33
CA ASP A 59 -0.25 8.88 2.19
C ASP A 59 0.60 8.58 0.95
N GLU A 60 1.79 8.00 1.12
CA GLU A 60 2.65 7.56 0.00
C GLU A 60 2.18 6.26 -0.65
N ILE A 61 1.34 5.46 0.02
CA ILE A 61 0.88 4.16 -0.46
C ILE A 61 -0.48 4.34 -1.13
N PHE A 62 -0.52 4.03 -2.42
CA PHE A 62 -1.74 4.15 -3.23
C PHE A 62 -2.83 3.18 -2.79
N PHE A 63 -2.47 1.92 -2.54
CA PHE A 63 -3.44 0.87 -2.19
C PHE A 63 -2.83 -0.19 -1.28
N PHE A 64 -3.65 -0.80 -0.42
CA PHE A 64 -3.26 -1.90 0.45
C PHE A 64 -4.01 -3.17 0.10
N THR A 65 -3.29 -4.28 -0.04
CA THR A 65 -3.88 -5.60 -0.28
C THR A 65 -3.25 -6.68 0.60
N ASP A 66 -3.84 -7.86 0.66
CA ASP A 66 -3.26 -8.95 1.45
C ASP A 66 -1.95 -9.47 0.84
N LYS A 67 -1.14 -10.15 1.66
CA LYS A 67 0.18 -10.64 1.23
C LYS A 67 0.12 -11.63 0.06
N ASN A 68 -0.96 -12.40 -0.09
CA ASN A 68 -1.04 -13.35 -1.20
C ASN A 68 -1.28 -12.59 -2.50
N THR A 69 -2.22 -11.65 -2.50
CA THR A 69 -2.50 -10.78 -3.64
C THR A 69 -1.27 -9.93 -4.03
N LEU A 70 -0.57 -9.37 -3.05
CA LEU A 70 0.66 -8.60 -3.30
C LEU A 70 1.80 -9.43 -3.94
N ASN A 71 1.77 -10.76 -3.78
CA ASN A 71 2.74 -11.69 -4.37
C ASN A 71 2.34 -12.20 -5.75
N LEU A 72 1.18 -11.81 -6.29
CA LEU A 72 0.77 -12.17 -7.63
C LEU A 72 1.71 -11.59 -8.70
N PRO A 73 1.77 -12.21 -9.90
CA PRO A 73 2.38 -11.59 -11.07
C PRO A 73 1.78 -10.21 -11.37
N ASP A 74 2.55 -9.33 -12.05
CA ASP A 74 2.13 -7.94 -12.31
C ASP A 74 0.74 -7.87 -12.99
N GLU A 75 0.46 -8.71 -14.00
CA GLU A 75 -0.84 -8.75 -14.70
C GLU A 75 -2.01 -9.14 -13.79
N GLU A 76 -1.82 -10.14 -12.93
CA GLU A 76 -2.86 -10.61 -11.99
C GLU A 76 -3.07 -9.59 -10.86
N LEU A 77 -1.99 -8.99 -10.34
CA LEU A 77 -2.08 -7.92 -9.35
C LEU A 77 -2.84 -6.70 -9.91
N ILE A 78 -2.51 -6.26 -11.12
CA ILE A 78 -3.21 -5.14 -11.78
C ILE A 78 -4.69 -5.49 -11.98
N ALA A 79 -5.01 -6.72 -12.39
CA ALA A 79 -6.40 -7.15 -12.54
C ALA A 79 -7.19 -7.11 -11.22
N GLU A 80 -6.56 -7.47 -10.10
CA GLU A 80 -7.16 -7.31 -8.77
C GLU A 80 -7.33 -5.82 -8.40
N LEU A 81 -6.28 -5.00 -8.55
CA LEU A 81 -6.34 -3.57 -8.23
C LEU A 81 -7.40 -2.81 -9.05
N LYS A 82 -7.61 -3.21 -10.31
CA LYS A 82 -8.59 -2.64 -11.23
C LYS A 82 -10.04 -2.86 -10.79
N GLN A 83 -10.32 -3.88 -9.97
CA GLN A 83 -11.68 -4.11 -9.47
C GLN A 83 -12.14 -2.96 -8.57
N ASP A 84 -11.23 -2.42 -7.74
CA ASP A 84 -11.50 -1.33 -6.82
C ASP A 84 -11.13 0.05 -7.40
N ASN A 85 -10.16 0.10 -8.32
CA ASN A 85 -9.60 1.33 -8.90
C ASN A 85 -9.61 1.31 -10.45
N PRO A 86 -10.77 1.12 -11.11
CA PRO A 86 -10.84 0.87 -12.55
C PRO A 86 -10.32 2.02 -13.41
N GLU A 87 -10.37 3.25 -12.92
CA GLU A 87 -9.89 4.44 -13.63
C GLU A 87 -8.36 4.59 -13.67
N TRP A 88 -7.64 3.87 -12.81
CA TRP A 88 -6.18 3.94 -12.69
C TRP A 88 -5.45 2.91 -13.55
N PHE A 89 -6.14 1.88 -14.03
CA PHE A 89 -5.54 0.74 -14.71
C PHE A 89 -6.27 0.38 -16.00
N ASP A 90 -5.54 0.22 -17.11
CA ASP A 90 -6.05 -0.18 -18.43
C ASP A 90 -5.96 -1.69 -18.68
#